data_AF-A0A7S0W400-F1
#
_entry.id   AF-A0A7S0W400-F1
#
_cell.length_a   1.000
_cell.length_b   1.000
_cell.length_c   1.000
_cell.angle_alpha   90.00
_cell.angle_beta   90.00
_cell.angle_gamma   90.00
#
_symmetry.space_group_name_H-M   'P 1'
#
loop_
_entity.id
_entity.type
_entity.pdbx_description
1 polymer ?
#
loop_
_entity_poly.entity_id
_entity_poly.type
_entity_poly.pdbx_seq_one_letter_code
_entity_poly.pdbx_strand_id
1 'polypeptide(L)'
;MRRFWAAAGALLVLLPCIAIVLVGSGIKQRAVELVSRTHAHRAPHTSSLSDTKVTWQTLRPEHAAYYPSKIRLFTGRESSLYGRHRDILNMRSILQNGPSTSHVEIFSSLRVAALRSVAWDKGAHVMVFPSFAEYPDLHMISKTDIRGYASTGNNVVFLGGFGTLDVMNEVFGWQLQPVAYQDGPFYRSERNAHNTVMATMPSLVQTGGERTYGVRMKSLPASARSYYDSLGDTVLFAVRYDLGMVTYVGSDMAPAGNAVWHKLLR
;
A
#
# COMPACT_ATOMS: atom_id res chain seq x y z
N MET A 1 -49.34 27.99 51.27
CA MET A 1 -48.23 27.07 50.96
C MET A 1 -48.25 26.44 49.54
N ARG A 2 -49.06 26.92 48.58
CA ARG A 2 -49.13 26.33 47.21
C ARG A 2 -48.42 27.12 46.09
N ARG A 3 -47.91 28.33 46.37
CA ARG A 3 -47.24 29.17 45.37
C ARG A 3 -45.72 29.01 45.27
N PHE A 4 -45.09 28.33 46.24
CA PHE A 4 -43.64 28.09 46.24
C PHE A 4 -43.21 26.90 45.35
N TRP A 5 -44.12 25.96 45.08
CA TRP A 5 -43.80 24.75 44.30
C TRP A 5 -43.80 24.97 42.77
N ALA A 6 -44.51 25.99 42.28
CA ALA A 6 -44.54 26.30 40.85
C ALA A 6 -43.23 26.96 40.36
N ALA A 7 -42.58 27.78 41.21
CA ALA A 7 -41.31 28.42 40.87
C ALA A 7 -40.13 27.44 40.88
N ALA A 8 -40.15 26.45 41.78
CA ALA A 8 -39.11 25.42 41.86
C ALA A 8 -39.14 24.46 40.66
N GLY A 9 -40.33 24.12 40.15
CA GLY A 9 -40.48 23.27 38.97
C GLY A 9 -40.00 23.92 37.67
N ALA A 10 -40.23 25.23 37.49
CA ALA A 10 -39.77 25.96 36.31
C ALA A 10 -38.24 26.10 36.26
N LEU A 11 -37.58 26.24 37.41
CA LEU A 11 -36.12 26.33 37.49
C LEU A 11 -35.43 25.01 37.12
N LEU A 12 -36.05 23.87 37.48
CA LEU A 12 -35.53 22.52 37.22
C LEU A 12 -35.60 22.10 35.75
N VAL A 13 -36.50 22.69 34.96
CA VAL A 13 -36.62 22.44 33.51
C VAL A 13 -35.75 23.39 32.69
N LEU A 14 -35.51 24.62 33.17
CA LEU A 14 -34.68 25.60 32.46
C LEU A 14 -33.17 25.35 32.61
N LEU A 15 -32.71 24.83 33.75
CA LEU A 15 -31.30 24.53 34.01
C LEU A 15 -30.65 23.55 32.99
N PRO A 16 -31.27 22.42 32.61
CA PRO A 16 -30.70 21.53 31.60
C PRO A 16 -30.72 22.13 30.19
N CYS A 17 -31.72 22.96 29.84
CA CYS A 17 -31.76 23.64 28.55
C CYS A 17 -30.67 24.71 28.41
N ILE A 18 -30.37 25.46 29.48
CA ILE A 18 -29.28 26.44 29.51
C ILE A 18 -27.91 25.74 29.43
N ALA A 19 -27.75 24.59 30.08
CA ALA A 19 -26.52 23.79 30.00
C ALA A 19 -26.27 23.25 28.58
N ILE A 20 -27.31 22.81 27.86
CA ILE A 20 -27.18 22.32 26.47
C ILE A 20 -26.79 23.44 25.52
N VAL A 21 -27.32 24.66 25.69
CA VAL A 21 -26.96 25.82 24.87
C VAL A 21 -25.53 26.28 25.15
N LEU A 22 -25.09 26.30 26.42
CA LEU A 22 -23.73 26.68 26.81
C LEU A 22 -22.66 25.66 26.37
N VAL A 23 -22.98 24.36 26.40
CA VAL A 23 -22.09 23.30 25.89
C VAL A 23 -22.00 23.37 24.36
N GLY A 24 -23.12 23.64 23.66
CA GLY A 24 -23.13 23.84 22.21
C GLY A 24 -22.32 25.05 21.74
N SER A 25 -22.33 26.16 22.48
CA SER A 25 -21.52 27.35 22.16
C SER A 25 -20.03 27.13 22.44
N GLY A 26 -19.68 26.41 23.52
CA GLY A 26 -18.29 26.07 23.84
C GLY A 26 -17.64 25.10 22.84
N ILE A 27 -18.40 24.16 22.30
CA ILE A 27 -17.94 23.25 21.24
C ILE A 27 -17.73 23.98 19.92
N LYS A 28 -18.60 24.95 19.56
CA LYS A 28 -18.41 25.79 18.37
C LYS A 28 -17.20 26.72 18.51
N GLN A 29 -16.97 27.31 19.68
CA GLN A 29 -15.78 28.14 19.91
C GLN A 29 -14.48 27.33 19.88
N ARG A 30 -14.46 26.11 20.45
CA ARG A 30 -13.29 25.21 20.35
C ARG A 30 -13.05 24.66 18.94
N ALA A 31 -14.10 24.41 18.16
CA ALA A 31 -13.95 24.00 16.76
C ALA A 31 -13.38 25.14 15.89
N VAL A 32 -13.80 26.39 16.11
CA VAL A 32 -13.24 27.57 15.43
C VAL A 32 -11.80 27.84 15.87
N GLU A 33 -11.44 27.59 17.13
CA GLU A 33 -10.07 27.73 17.63
C GLU A 33 -9.13 26.59 17.18
N LEU A 34 -9.64 25.37 16.98
CA LEU A 34 -8.86 24.27 16.39
C LEU A 34 -8.65 24.47 14.88
N VAL A 35 -9.62 25.02 14.16
CA VAL A 35 -9.51 25.38 12.74
C VAL A 35 -8.58 26.58 12.56
N SER A 36 -8.58 27.56 13.48
CA SER A 36 -7.62 28.68 13.42
C SER A 36 -6.19 28.24 13.78
N ARG A 37 -6.00 27.24 14.65
CA ARG A 37 -4.67 26.66 14.94
C ARG A 37 -4.14 25.72 13.87
N THR A 38 -5.01 25.04 13.10
CA THR A 38 -4.57 24.26 11.92
C THR A 38 -4.19 25.15 10.73
N HIS A 39 -4.63 26.41 10.70
CA HIS A 39 -4.17 27.41 9.73
C HIS A 39 -2.89 28.16 10.11
N ALA A 40 -2.32 27.93 11.30
CA ALA A 40 -1.15 28.66 11.82
C ALA A 40 0.21 27.95 11.64
N HIS A 41 0.27 26.80 10.97
CA HIS A 41 1.53 26.21 10.48
C HIS A 41 1.58 26.20 8.95
N ARG A 42 1.40 27.38 8.37
CA ARG A 42 1.82 27.68 7.00
C ARG A 42 2.98 28.66 7.11
N ALA A 43 4.17 28.23 6.71
CA ALA A 43 5.32 29.13 6.57
C ALA A 43 4.94 30.32 5.67
N PRO A 44 5.42 31.54 5.96
CA PRO A 44 5.10 32.70 5.14
C PRO A 44 5.89 32.60 3.83
N HIS A 45 5.22 32.14 2.77
CA HIS A 45 5.60 32.49 1.41
C HIS A 45 4.53 33.41 0.85
N THR A 46 4.71 34.71 1.08
CA THR A 46 4.23 35.73 0.15
C THR A 46 4.93 35.47 -1.19
N SER A 47 4.24 34.79 -2.10
CA SER A 47 4.50 34.92 -3.52
C SER A 47 3.14 35.12 -4.18
N SER A 48 3.05 36.19 -4.94
CA SER A 48 1.91 36.59 -5.73
C SER A 48 1.33 35.40 -6.50
N LEU A 49 0.00 35.27 -6.47
CA LEU A 49 -0.76 34.43 -7.40
C LEU A 49 -0.58 34.96 -8.83
N SER A 50 0.57 34.66 -9.43
CA SER A 50 0.76 34.71 -10.88
C SER A 50 0.48 33.32 -11.41
N ASP A 51 -0.71 33.15 -11.97
CA ASP A 51 -1.05 32.28 -13.12
C ASP A 51 -0.17 31.03 -13.36
N THR A 52 0.12 30.27 -12.31
CA THR A 52 1.02 29.12 -12.40
C THR A 52 0.17 27.96 -12.87
N LYS A 53 0.09 27.80 -14.20
CA LYS A 53 -0.37 26.58 -14.84
C LYS A 53 0.35 25.42 -14.16
N VAL A 54 -0.39 24.60 -13.41
CA VAL A 54 0.14 23.35 -12.82
C VAL A 54 0.49 22.45 -14.00
N THR A 55 1.75 22.51 -14.43
CA THR A 55 2.30 21.59 -15.42
C THR A 55 2.60 20.28 -14.72
N TRP A 56 1.72 19.30 -14.92
CA TRP A 56 1.99 17.92 -14.57
C TRP A 56 3.17 17.43 -15.42
N GLN A 57 4.36 17.36 -14.83
CA GLN A 57 5.48 16.66 -15.46
C GLN A 57 5.27 15.16 -15.25
N THR A 58 5.24 14.41 -16.34
CA THR A 58 5.36 12.96 -16.28
C THR A 58 6.74 12.64 -15.73
N LEU A 59 6.80 12.23 -14.45
CA LEU A 59 8.05 11.76 -13.86
C LEU A 59 8.52 10.55 -14.67
N ARG A 60 9.71 10.65 -15.24
CA ARG A 60 10.33 9.55 -15.95
C ARG A 60 11.08 8.66 -14.95
N PRO A 61 11.30 7.36 -15.25
CA PRO A 61 12.02 6.43 -14.35
C PRO A 61 13.43 6.89 -13.96
N GLU A 62 14.03 7.81 -14.71
CA GLU A 62 15.32 8.44 -14.39
C GLU A 62 15.27 9.52 -13.30
N HIS A 63 14.09 10.04 -12.91
CA HIS A 63 14.01 11.07 -11.86
C HIS A 63 14.09 10.45 -10.45
N ALA A 64 14.91 11.01 -9.56
CA ALA A 64 15.04 10.50 -8.19
C ALA A 64 13.72 10.51 -7.39
N ALA A 65 12.83 11.47 -7.68
CA ALA A 65 11.48 11.56 -7.11
C ALA A 65 10.50 10.49 -7.63
N TYR A 66 10.91 9.73 -8.65
CA TYR A 66 10.15 8.59 -9.17
C TYR A 66 10.10 7.44 -8.17
N TYR A 67 11.17 7.26 -7.38
CA TYR A 67 11.31 6.14 -6.46
C TYR A 67 10.97 6.54 -5.02
N PRO A 68 10.36 5.64 -4.25
CA PRO A 68 10.05 5.89 -2.84
C PRO A 68 11.33 6.08 -2.03
N SER A 69 11.36 7.12 -1.20
CA SER A 69 12.47 7.36 -0.26
C SER A 69 12.53 6.31 0.85
N LYS A 70 11.39 5.65 1.14
CA LYS A 70 11.26 4.66 2.19
C LYS A 70 10.37 3.49 1.77
N ILE A 71 10.88 2.28 2.00
CA ILE A 71 10.21 1.02 1.68
C ILE A 71 10.05 0.23 2.97
N ARG A 72 8.85 -0.30 3.21
CA ARG A 72 8.52 -1.15 4.36
C ARG A 72 8.53 -2.61 3.91
N LEU A 73 9.44 -3.39 4.46
CA LEU A 73 9.62 -4.79 4.10
C LEU A 73 9.18 -5.71 5.23
N PHE A 74 8.26 -6.63 4.94
CA PHE A 74 7.84 -7.65 5.89
C PHE A 74 8.86 -8.80 5.99
N THR A 75 9.21 -9.22 7.21
CA THR A 75 10.14 -10.32 7.48
C THR A 75 9.71 -11.17 8.69
N GLY A 76 8.42 -11.49 8.79
CA GLY A 76 7.90 -12.34 9.84
C GLY A 76 8.28 -13.82 9.67
N ARG A 77 7.99 -14.63 10.68
CA ARG A 77 8.27 -16.08 10.68
C ARG A 77 7.56 -16.80 9.53
N GLU A 78 6.42 -16.26 9.13
CA GLU A 78 5.53 -16.79 8.11
C GLU A 78 6.08 -16.54 6.69
N SER A 79 7.08 -15.66 6.55
CA SER A 79 7.72 -15.41 5.26
C SER A 79 8.58 -16.60 4.82
N SER A 80 8.22 -17.18 3.68
CA SER A 80 9.03 -18.11 2.89
C SER A 80 10.11 -17.33 2.14
N LEU A 81 11.03 -16.74 2.86
CA LEU A 81 12.38 -16.63 2.34
C LEU A 81 13.21 -17.71 3.05
N TYR A 82 12.87 -18.95 2.66
CA TYR A 82 13.64 -20.18 2.85
C TYR A 82 13.92 -20.69 4.27
N GLY A 83 13.23 -20.26 5.33
CA GLY A 83 13.63 -20.68 6.69
C GLY A 83 15.13 -20.39 6.96
N ARG A 84 15.72 -19.47 6.20
CA ARG A 84 17.14 -19.12 6.17
C ARG A 84 17.21 -17.60 6.11
N HIS A 85 17.56 -17.01 7.24
CA HIS A 85 17.69 -15.57 7.47
C HIS A 85 18.55 -14.80 6.43
N ARG A 86 19.37 -15.50 5.63
CA ARG A 86 20.24 -14.92 4.60
C ARG A 86 19.50 -14.33 3.39
N ASP A 87 18.32 -14.84 3.04
CA ASP A 87 17.63 -14.44 1.81
C ASP A 87 16.80 -13.15 1.96
N ILE A 88 16.36 -12.84 3.18
CA ILE A 88 15.77 -11.55 3.54
C ILE A 88 16.80 -10.42 3.44
N LEU A 89 18.05 -10.68 3.85
CA LEU A 89 19.14 -9.72 3.71
C LEU A 89 19.47 -9.44 2.24
N ASN A 90 19.34 -10.46 1.38
CA ASN A 90 19.49 -10.31 -0.07
C ASN A 90 18.34 -9.47 -0.66
N MET A 91 17.10 -9.67 -0.23
CA MET A 91 16.00 -8.83 -0.71
C MET A 91 16.13 -7.39 -0.24
N ARG A 92 16.57 -7.17 1.01
CA ARG A 92 16.91 -5.83 1.51
C ARG A 92 17.99 -5.17 0.66
N SER A 93 19.07 -5.88 0.33
CA SER A 93 20.15 -5.33 -0.50
C SER A 93 19.67 -5.04 -1.93
N ILE A 94 18.85 -5.91 -2.53
CA ILE A 94 18.22 -5.70 -3.84
C ILE A 94 17.36 -4.41 -3.84
N LEU A 95 16.57 -4.20 -2.79
CA LEU A 95 15.75 -2.99 -2.63
C LEU A 95 16.60 -1.73 -2.38
N GLN A 96 17.78 -1.86 -1.78
CA GLN A 96 18.71 -0.76 -1.52
C GLN A 96 19.60 -0.39 -2.73
N ASN A 97 19.91 -1.35 -3.62
CA ASN A 97 20.91 -1.22 -4.69
C ASN A 97 20.42 -0.42 -5.92
N GLY A 98 19.94 0.82 -5.79
CA GLY A 98 19.62 1.65 -6.97
C GLY A 98 20.02 3.12 -6.87
N PRO A 99 19.69 3.94 -7.88
CA PRO A 99 20.30 5.25 -8.11
C PRO A 99 19.96 6.31 -7.05
N SER A 100 18.91 6.10 -6.26
CA SER A 100 18.56 6.88 -5.07
C SER A 100 18.59 5.96 -3.84
N THR A 101 19.21 6.43 -2.75
CA THR A 101 19.29 5.75 -1.44
C THR A 101 17.90 5.53 -0.85
N SER A 102 17.22 4.46 -1.28
CA SER A 102 15.93 4.05 -0.74
C SER A 102 16.17 3.41 0.63
N HIS A 103 15.56 3.96 1.69
CA HIS A 103 15.68 3.43 3.03
C HIS A 103 14.70 2.27 3.23
N VAL A 104 15.24 1.05 3.28
CA VAL A 104 14.45 -0.16 3.57
C VAL A 104 14.38 -0.37 5.09
N GLU A 105 13.18 -0.20 5.64
CA GLU A 105 12.86 -0.50 7.03
C GLU A 105 12.04 -1.79 7.11
N ILE A 106 12.44 -2.64 8.05
CA ILE A 106 11.87 -3.98 8.22
C ILE A 106 10.82 -3.95 9.33
N PHE A 107 9.75 -4.73 9.15
CA PHE A 107 8.80 -5.07 10.20
C PHE A 107 8.52 -6.58 10.18
N SER A 108 8.33 -7.18 11.35
CA SER A 108 8.31 -8.65 11.49
C SER A 108 6.97 -9.20 11.99
N SER A 109 5.96 -8.36 12.18
CA SER A 109 4.67 -8.80 12.72
C SER A 109 3.50 -8.18 11.96
N LEU A 110 2.50 -9.02 11.65
CA LEU A 110 1.22 -8.61 11.05
C LEU A 110 0.14 -8.34 12.09
N ARG A 111 0.48 -8.37 13.39
CA ARG A 111 -0.42 -7.98 14.47
C ARG A 111 -0.80 -6.50 14.34
N VAL A 112 -2.00 -6.18 14.81
CA VAL A 112 -2.65 -4.88 14.62
C VAL A 112 -1.71 -3.70 14.90
N ALA A 113 -1.07 -3.64 16.06
CA ALA A 113 -0.23 -2.50 16.43
C ALA A 113 1.00 -2.32 15.53
N ALA A 114 1.65 -3.42 15.16
CA ALA A 114 2.86 -3.39 14.33
C ALA A 114 2.52 -3.02 12.88
N LEU A 115 1.47 -3.61 12.32
CA LEU A 115 1.08 -3.30 10.94
C LEU A 115 0.50 -1.88 10.82
N ARG A 116 -0.24 -1.42 11.84
CA ARG A 116 -0.79 -0.06 11.87
C ARG A 116 0.30 1.01 11.91
N SER A 117 1.36 0.81 12.68
CA SER A 117 2.47 1.77 12.74
C SER A 117 3.18 1.90 11.39
N VAL A 118 3.25 0.80 10.64
CA VAL A 118 3.78 0.76 9.27
C VAL A 118 2.81 1.44 8.29
N ALA A 119 1.52 1.09 8.33
CA ALA A 119 0.50 1.64 7.44
C ALA A 119 0.27 3.15 7.63
N TRP A 120 0.56 3.71 8.81
CA TRP A 120 0.39 5.14 9.10
C TRP A 120 1.69 5.93 9.02
N ASP A 121 2.79 5.29 8.62
CA ASP A 121 4.05 5.97 8.38
C ASP A 121 3.97 6.81 7.10
N LYS A 122 3.86 8.13 7.26
CA LYS A 122 3.75 9.10 6.16
C LYS A 122 4.95 9.10 5.20
N GLY A 123 6.11 8.60 5.62
CA GLY A 123 7.28 8.53 4.78
C GLY A 123 7.32 7.30 3.87
N ALA A 124 6.56 6.26 4.19
CA ALA A 124 6.61 4.98 3.48
C ALA A 124 5.47 4.86 2.46
N HIS A 125 5.80 4.91 1.17
CA HIS A 125 4.82 4.78 0.08
C HIS A 125 4.76 3.39 -0.55
N VAL A 126 5.68 2.49 -0.16
CA VAL A 126 5.69 1.11 -0.63
C VAL A 126 5.80 0.14 0.54
N MET A 127 4.87 -0.82 0.59
CA MET A 127 4.89 -1.96 1.50
C MET A 127 5.10 -3.24 0.69
N VAL A 128 6.12 -4.03 1.03
CA VAL A 128 6.49 -5.26 0.32
C VAL A 128 6.31 -6.46 1.23
N PHE A 129 5.50 -7.41 0.77
CA PHE A 129 5.31 -8.71 1.38
C PHE A 129 6.02 -9.79 0.53
N PRO A 130 7.03 -10.47 1.09
CA PRO A 130 7.62 -11.63 0.43
C PRO A 130 6.64 -12.79 0.34
N SER A 131 7.07 -13.86 -0.33
CA SER A 131 6.35 -15.14 -0.34
C SER A 131 6.08 -15.63 1.09
N PHE A 132 4.88 -16.17 1.33
CA PHE A 132 4.51 -16.79 2.60
C PHE A 132 4.66 -18.32 2.54
N ALA A 133 5.37 -18.89 3.52
CA ALA A 133 5.52 -20.35 3.67
C ALA A 133 4.27 -20.97 4.27
N GLU A 134 3.70 -20.25 5.22
CA GLU A 134 2.53 -20.61 5.98
C GLU A 134 1.57 -19.42 5.96
N TYR A 135 0.27 -19.70 6.04
CA TYR A 135 -0.72 -18.64 6.07
C TYR A 135 -0.53 -17.76 7.32
N PRO A 136 -0.34 -16.44 7.17
CA PRO A 136 -0.09 -15.60 8.33
C PRO A 136 -1.36 -15.34 9.13
N ASP A 137 -1.23 -15.24 10.45
CA ASP A 137 -2.33 -14.84 11.34
C ASP A 137 -2.68 -13.35 11.14
N LEU A 138 -3.64 -13.10 10.24
CA LEU A 138 -4.10 -11.77 9.86
C LEU A 138 -5.40 -11.41 10.58
N HIS A 139 -5.28 -10.55 11.59
CA HIS A 139 -6.44 -9.97 12.25
C HIS A 139 -7.27 -9.10 11.28
N MET A 140 -8.59 -9.06 11.44
CA MET A 140 -9.51 -8.28 10.57
C MET A 140 -9.10 -6.80 10.46
N ILE A 141 -8.63 -6.23 11.56
CA ILE A 141 -8.14 -4.85 11.61
C ILE A 141 -6.87 -4.69 10.75
N SER A 142 -5.93 -5.64 10.82
CA SER A 142 -4.72 -5.64 10.00
C SER A 142 -5.03 -5.64 8.50
N LYS A 143 -6.02 -6.45 8.08
CA LYS A 143 -6.51 -6.45 6.68
C LYS A 143 -7.08 -5.09 6.28
N THR A 144 -7.81 -4.45 7.20
CA THR A 144 -8.38 -3.11 6.98
C THR A 144 -7.26 -2.06 6.88
N ASP A 145 -6.21 -2.18 7.68
CA ASP A 145 -5.05 -1.27 7.62
C ASP A 145 -4.28 -1.43 6.30
N ILE A 146 -4.13 -2.65 5.76
CA ILE A 146 -3.52 -2.88 4.42
C ILE A 146 -4.38 -2.25 3.31
N ARG A 147 -5.70 -2.46 3.34
CA ARG A 147 -6.63 -1.83 2.39
C ARG A 147 -6.62 -0.30 2.50
N GLY A 148 -6.60 0.23 3.73
CA GLY A 148 -6.50 1.67 4.00
C GLY A 148 -5.19 2.26 3.48
N TYR A 149 -4.09 1.54 3.65
CA TYR A 149 -2.79 1.93 3.13
C TYR A 149 -2.79 2.02 1.60
N ALA A 150 -3.29 1.00 0.90
CA ALA A 150 -3.39 1.03 -0.56
C ALA A 150 -4.35 2.14 -1.05
N SER A 151 -5.55 2.23 -0.47
CA SER A 151 -6.58 3.17 -0.91
C SER A 151 -6.19 4.65 -0.77
N THR A 152 -5.27 4.97 0.14
CA THR A 152 -4.75 6.34 0.37
C THR A 152 -3.68 6.79 -0.63
N GLY A 153 -3.34 5.94 -1.62
CA GLY A 153 -2.38 6.29 -2.68
C GLY A 153 -1.04 5.58 -2.60
N ASN A 154 -0.88 4.65 -1.66
CA ASN A 154 0.38 3.90 -1.50
C ASN A 154 0.35 2.59 -2.30
N ASN A 155 1.54 2.02 -2.49
CA ASN A 155 1.70 0.78 -3.23
C ASN A 155 1.92 -0.41 -2.27
N VAL A 156 1.19 -1.49 -2.51
CA VAL A 156 1.41 -2.77 -1.83
C VAL A 156 1.93 -3.77 -2.85
N VAL A 157 3.08 -4.36 -2.58
CA VAL A 157 3.72 -5.34 -3.45
C VAL A 157 3.74 -6.69 -2.76
N PHE A 158 3.24 -7.70 -3.45
CA PHE A 158 3.23 -9.08 -3.03
C PHE A 158 4.14 -9.88 -3.95
N LEU A 159 5.09 -10.61 -3.38
CA LEU A 159 5.97 -11.51 -4.13
C LEU A 159 5.35 -12.91 -4.18
N GLY A 160 5.92 -13.81 -4.97
CA GLY A 160 5.33 -15.09 -5.35
C GLY A 160 4.86 -15.98 -4.18
N GLY A 161 4.43 -17.20 -4.49
CA GLY A 161 3.94 -18.15 -3.49
C GLY A 161 2.43 -18.21 -3.38
N PHE A 162 1.93 -19.41 -3.12
CA PHE A 162 0.49 -19.68 -3.01
C PHE A 162 -0.12 -18.99 -1.79
N GLY A 163 0.56 -19.03 -0.63
CA GLY A 163 0.09 -18.35 0.57
C GLY A 163 -0.06 -16.84 0.38
N THR A 164 0.74 -16.24 -0.49
CA THR A 164 0.60 -14.82 -0.84
C THR A 164 -0.68 -14.54 -1.60
N LEU A 165 -1.04 -15.38 -2.57
CA LEU A 165 -2.28 -15.22 -3.32
C LEU A 165 -3.51 -15.41 -2.43
N ASP A 166 -3.45 -16.35 -1.48
CA ASP A 166 -4.51 -16.54 -0.47
C ASP A 166 -4.67 -15.29 0.41
N VAL A 167 -3.56 -14.71 0.87
CA VAL A 167 -3.57 -13.43 1.62
C VAL A 167 -4.18 -12.31 0.78
N MET A 168 -3.82 -12.20 -0.51
CA MET A 168 -4.40 -11.19 -1.39
C MET A 168 -5.91 -11.37 -1.55
N ASN A 169 -6.37 -12.61 -1.74
CA ASN A 169 -7.79 -12.93 -1.82
C ASN A 169 -8.52 -12.55 -0.54
N GLU A 170 -7.96 -12.84 0.63
CA GLU A 170 -8.58 -12.55 1.93
C GLU A 170 -8.56 -11.05 2.28
N VAL A 171 -7.48 -10.33 1.94
CA VAL A 171 -7.34 -8.90 2.25
C VAL A 171 -8.20 -8.05 1.33
N PHE A 172 -8.22 -8.34 0.01
CA PHE A 172 -8.87 -7.50 -0.99
C PHE A 172 -10.20 -8.05 -1.50
N GLY A 173 -10.60 -9.25 -1.10
CA GLY A 173 -11.86 -9.89 -1.52
C GLY A 173 -11.82 -10.38 -2.98
N TRP A 174 -10.63 -10.73 -3.47
CA TRP A 174 -10.45 -11.28 -4.82
C TRP A 174 -10.61 -12.80 -4.84
N GLN A 175 -10.69 -13.34 -6.06
CA GLN A 175 -10.80 -14.79 -6.30
C GLN A 175 -9.70 -15.23 -7.27
N LEU A 176 -8.47 -14.79 -7.00
CA LEU A 176 -7.29 -15.14 -7.78
C LEU A 176 -7.09 -16.66 -7.74
N GLN A 177 -6.95 -17.26 -8.91
CA GLN A 177 -6.73 -18.69 -9.07
C GLN A 177 -5.24 -18.93 -9.35
N PRO A 178 -4.52 -19.51 -8.38
CA PRO A 178 -3.12 -19.85 -8.59
C PRO A 178 -2.98 -20.92 -9.67
N VAL A 179 -1.92 -20.82 -10.47
CA VAL A 179 -1.48 -21.90 -11.35
C VAL A 179 -0.21 -22.50 -10.78
N ALA A 180 -0.18 -23.83 -10.70
CA ALA A 180 1.02 -24.54 -10.28
C ALA A 180 2.15 -24.22 -11.26
N TYR A 181 3.28 -23.76 -10.72
CA TYR A 181 4.58 -23.54 -11.34
C TYR A 181 4.63 -23.45 -12.86
N GLN A 182 4.93 -22.25 -13.37
CA GLN A 182 5.04 -22.03 -14.80
C GLN A 182 6.49 -21.92 -15.22
N ASP A 183 6.88 -22.80 -16.13
CA ASP A 183 8.10 -22.65 -16.88
C ASP A 183 7.86 -21.58 -17.96
N GLY A 184 8.68 -20.53 -17.93
CA GLY A 184 8.61 -19.45 -18.91
C GLY A 184 8.93 -19.93 -20.33
N PRO A 185 8.94 -19.04 -21.32
CA PRO A 185 9.05 -17.59 -21.17
C PRO A 185 7.73 -16.86 -20.94
N PHE A 186 7.82 -15.68 -20.31
CA PHE A 186 6.70 -14.74 -20.18
C PHE A 186 6.95 -13.52 -21.04
N TYR A 187 5.92 -13.13 -21.80
CA TYR A 187 5.98 -12.02 -22.74
C TYR A 187 5.42 -10.77 -22.08
N ARG A 188 6.10 -9.64 -22.31
CA ARG A 188 5.59 -8.36 -21.88
C ARG A 188 4.37 -7.98 -22.72
N SER A 189 3.28 -7.62 -22.06
CA SER A 189 2.09 -7.10 -22.73
C SER A 189 2.33 -5.65 -23.18
N GLU A 190 2.60 -5.43 -24.46
CA GLU A 190 2.81 -4.07 -25.01
C GLU A 190 1.60 -3.15 -24.77
N ARG A 191 0.38 -3.72 -24.84
CA ARG A 191 -0.87 -2.98 -24.57
C ARG A 191 -0.91 -2.43 -23.15
N ASN A 192 -0.53 -3.25 -22.16
CA ASN A 192 -0.68 -2.90 -20.76
C ASN A 192 0.57 -2.19 -20.22
N ALA A 193 1.76 -2.50 -20.76
CA ALA A 193 3.01 -1.90 -20.36
C ALA A 193 3.16 -0.44 -20.84
N HIS A 194 2.48 -0.05 -21.91
CA HIS A 194 2.53 1.31 -22.46
C HIS A 194 2.26 2.39 -21.39
N ASN A 195 3.08 3.45 -21.35
CA ASN A 195 3.05 4.52 -20.36
C ASN A 195 3.26 4.09 -18.89
N THR A 196 3.87 2.93 -18.65
CA THR A 196 4.25 2.49 -17.29
C THR A 196 5.75 2.22 -17.21
N VAL A 197 6.28 1.98 -16.00
CA VAL A 197 7.65 1.47 -15.80
C VAL A 197 7.95 0.24 -16.64
N MET A 198 6.91 -0.55 -16.95
CA MET A 198 7.04 -1.81 -17.66
C MET A 198 7.45 -1.58 -19.12
N ALA A 199 7.18 -0.39 -19.69
CA ALA A 199 7.52 -0.06 -21.08
C ALA A 199 9.04 -0.06 -21.38
N THR A 200 9.89 0.10 -20.36
CA THR A 200 11.35 0.04 -20.50
C THR A 200 11.94 -1.30 -20.10
N MET A 201 11.11 -2.22 -19.61
CA MET A 201 11.53 -3.55 -19.18
C MET A 201 11.74 -4.49 -20.39
N PRO A 202 12.49 -5.60 -20.26
CA PRO A 202 12.68 -6.56 -21.33
C PRO A 202 11.34 -7.09 -21.86
N SER A 203 11.23 -7.27 -23.17
CA SER A 203 10.03 -7.81 -23.82
C SER A 203 9.75 -9.26 -23.44
N LEU A 204 10.74 -9.97 -22.91
CA LEU A 204 10.66 -11.37 -22.55
C LEU A 204 11.44 -11.61 -21.26
N VAL A 205 10.82 -12.32 -20.31
CA VAL A 205 11.46 -12.78 -19.08
C VAL A 205 11.51 -14.30 -19.10
N GLN A 206 12.73 -14.84 -19.05
CA GLN A 206 12.97 -16.28 -18.90
C GLN A 206 13.09 -16.62 -17.43
N THR A 207 12.59 -17.80 -17.05
CA THR A 207 12.59 -18.24 -15.66
C THR A 207 13.88 -18.92 -15.23
N GLY A 208 14.82 -19.24 -16.14
CA GLY A 208 16.17 -19.70 -15.78
C GLY A 208 16.23 -20.92 -14.84
N GLY A 209 15.17 -21.73 -14.76
CA GLY A 209 15.03 -22.85 -13.81
C GLY A 209 14.43 -22.48 -12.45
N GLU A 210 14.06 -21.22 -12.23
CA GLU A 210 13.35 -20.73 -11.05
C GLU A 210 11.84 -20.97 -11.14
N ARG A 211 11.25 -21.36 -10.02
CA ARG A 211 9.82 -21.63 -9.88
C ARG A 211 9.05 -20.30 -9.88
N THR A 212 8.36 -19.99 -10.97
CA THR A 212 7.51 -18.80 -11.05
C THR A 212 6.06 -19.17 -10.75
N TYR A 213 5.42 -18.41 -9.86
CA TYR A 213 4.04 -18.59 -9.45
C TYR A 213 3.13 -17.78 -10.38
N GLY A 214 2.37 -18.50 -11.22
CA GLY A 214 1.43 -17.89 -12.16
C GLY A 214 0.03 -17.73 -11.57
N VAL A 215 -0.75 -16.82 -12.15
CA VAL A 215 -2.16 -16.59 -11.81
C VAL A 215 -2.98 -16.60 -13.09
N ARG A 216 -4.13 -17.27 -13.08
CA ARG A 216 -5.01 -17.30 -14.25
C ARG A 216 -5.51 -15.91 -14.59
N MET A 217 -5.31 -15.44 -15.81
CA MET A 217 -5.75 -14.10 -16.21
C MET A 217 -7.27 -13.91 -16.05
N LYS A 218 -8.05 -14.96 -16.26
CA LYS A 218 -9.52 -14.96 -16.09
C LYS A 218 -9.97 -14.75 -14.64
N SER A 219 -9.08 -14.97 -13.67
CA SER A 219 -9.35 -14.80 -12.24
C SER A 219 -8.97 -13.42 -11.72
N LEU A 220 -8.32 -12.60 -12.55
CA LEU A 220 -7.92 -11.25 -12.16
C LEU A 220 -9.17 -10.35 -12.02
N PRO A 221 -9.17 -9.42 -11.05
CA PRO A 221 -10.25 -8.45 -10.94
C PRO A 221 -10.31 -7.55 -12.18
N ALA A 222 -11.48 -6.99 -12.49
CA ALA A 222 -11.70 -6.22 -13.72
C ALA A 222 -10.78 -4.99 -13.90
N SER A 223 -10.27 -4.43 -12.79
CA SER A 223 -9.32 -3.31 -12.80
C SER A 223 -7.85 -3.73 -12.93
N ALA A 224 -7.57 -5.03 -13.01
CA ALA A 224 -6.22 -5.55 -13.12
C ALA A 224 -5.63 -5.33 -14.51
N ARG A 225 -4.31 -5.12 -14.55
CA ARG A 225 -3.50 -5.11 -15.77
C ARG A 225 -2.42 -6.17 -15.64
N SER A 226 -2.40 -7.13 -16.56
CA SER A 226 -1.31 -8.09 -16.72
C SER A 226 -0.18 -7.45 -17.51
N TYR A 227 1.04 -7.45 -16.97
CA TYR A 227 2.22 -6.91 -17.63
C TYR A 227 3.12 -7.97 -18.23
N TYR A 228 3.18 -9.16 -17.62
CA TYR A 228 3.85 -10.32 -18.18
C TYR A 228 2.92 -11.52 -18.13
N ASP A 229 2.66 -12.11 -19.29
CA ASP A 229 1.78 -13.26 -19.43
C ASP A 229 2.29 -14.26 -20.46
N SER A 230 1.76 -15.48 -20.35
CA SER A 230 1.93 -16.57 -21.30
C SER A 230 0.71 -17.48 -21.24
N LEU A 231 0.18 -17.87 -22.39
CA LEU A 231 -0.88 -18.88 -22.53
C LEU A 231 -2.13 -18.69 -21.64
N GLY A 232 -2.48 -17.45 -21.30
CA GLY A 232 -3.67 -17.13 -20.49
C GLY A 232 -3.41 -17.02 -18.99
N ASP A 233 -2.15 -17.08 -18.57
CA ASP A 233 -1.70 -16.91 -17.20
C ASP A 233 -0.71 -15.75 -17.10
N THR A 234 -0.73 -15.05 -15.96
CA THR A 234 0.11 -13.90 -15.69
C THR A 234 1.06 -14.17 -14.54
N VAL A 235 2.25 -13.60 -14.62
CA VAL A 235 3.26 -13.63 -13.53
C VAL A 235 3.58 -12.24 -12.99
N LEU A 236 3.00 -11.20 -13.60
CA LEU A 236 3.11 -9.83 -13.11
C LEU A 236 1.83 -9.11 -13.46
N PHE A 237 1.09 -8.71 -12.44
CA PHE A 237 -0.07 -7.85 -12.62
C PHE A 237 -0.12 -6.78 -11.55
N ALA A 238 -0.81 -5.69 -11.85
CA ALA A 238 -1.19 -4.71 -10.84
C ALA A 238 -2.66 -4.37 -10.95
N VAL A 239 -3.26 -4.13 -9.79
CA VAL A 239 -4.66 -3.75 -9.64
C VAL A 239 -4.69 -2.36 -9.06
N ARG A 240 -5.39 -1.45 -9.74
CA ARG A 240 -5.66 -0.13 -9.16
C ARG A 240 -6.64 -0.30 -8.00
N TYR A 241 -6.26 0.21 -6.84
CA TYR A 241 -7.05 0.16 -5.61
C TYR A 241 -7.24 1.60 -5.11
N ASP A 242 -8.36 2.20 -5.51
CA ASP A 242 -8.66 3.63 -5.35
C ASP A 242 -7.54 4.56 -5.90
N LEU A 243 -6.76 5.17 -5.00
CA LEU A 243 -5.66 6.06 -5.35
C LEU A 243 -4.33 5.32 -5.49
N GLY A 244 -4.18 4.14 -4.90
CA GLY A 244 -2.94 3.37 -4.90
C GLY A 244 -2.97 2.17 -5.84
N MET A 245 -1.96 1.32 -5.68
CA MET A 245 -1.76 0.13 -6.51
C MET A 245 -1.42 -1.08 -5.65
N VAL A 246 -1.98 -2.23 -6.02
CA VAL A 246 -1.59 -3.53 -5.48
C VAL A 246 -0.95 -4.33 -6.59
N THR A 247 0.32 -4.69 -6.42
CA THR A 247 1.12 -5.37 -7.44
C THR A 247 1.49 -6.77 -6.97
N TYR A 248 1.34 -7.75 -7.84
CA TYR A 248 1.81 -9.10 -7.63
C TYR A 248 2.98 -9.41 -8.56
N VAL A 249 4.06 -9.95 -8.00
CA VAL A 249 5.22 -10.44 -8.73
C VAL A 249 5.33 -11.95 -8.47
N GLY A 250 5.17 -12.76 -9.50
CA GLY A 250 5.17 -14.22 -9.41
C GLY A 250 6.54 -14.83 -9.10
N SER A 251 7.63 -14.06 -9.21
CA SER A 251 8.95 -14.48 -8.75
C SER A 251 9.05 -14.35 -7.23
N ASP A 252 9.65 -15.35 -6.59
CA ASP A 252 10.03 -15.30 -5.18
C ASP A 252 11.38 -14.56 -4.95
N MET A 253 11.99 -14.04 -6.02
CA MET A 253 13.24 -13.28 -6.00
C MET A 253 14.43 -14.10 -5.46
N ALA A 254 14.50 -15.39 -5.80
CA ALA A 254 15.67 -16.23 -5.53
C ALA A 254 16.97 -15.58 -6.07
N PRO A 255 18.14 -15.83 -5.43
CA PRO A 255 19.38 -15.13 -5.74
C PRO A 255 20.00 -15.45 -7.12
N ALA A 256 19.31 -16.21 -7.99
CA ALA A 256 19.78 -16.48 -9.35
C ALA A 256 19.21 -15.46 -10.37
N GLY A 257 19.74 -14.24 -10.31
CA GLY A 257 20.11 -13.55 -11.55
C GLY A 257 19.09 -12.64 -12.24
N ASN A 258 17.87 -12.44 -11.76
CA ASN A 258 16.97 -11.49 -12.43
C ASN A 258 17.14 -10.05 -11.93
N ALA A 259 18.15 -9.37 -12.48
CA ALA A 259 18.43 -7.94 -12.34
C ALA A 259 17.31 -7.00 -12.86
N VAL A 260 16.11 -7.51 -13.10
CA VAL A 260 15.02 -6.78 -13.72
C VAL A 260 13.86 -6.60 -12.73
N TRP A 261 13.56 -7.61 -11.92
CA TRP A 261 12.47 -7.56 -10.95
C TRP A 261 12.69 -6.56 -9.81
N HIS A 262 13.94 -6.22 -9.48
CA HIS A 262 14.21 -5.19 -8.46
C HIS A 262 13.73 -3.79 -8.87
N LYS A 263 13.60 -3.53 -10.18
CA LYS A 263 13.02 -2.29 -10.72
C LYS A 263 11.50 -2.26 -10.57
N LEU A 264 10.87 -3.43 -10.33
CA LEU A 264 9.43 -3.59 -10.17
C LEU A 264 8.94 -3.40 -8.73
N LEU A 265 9.86 -3.43 -7.77
CA LEU A 265 9.57 -3.27 -6.36
C LEU A 265 9.65 -1.82 -5.88
N ARG A 266 9.80 -0.86 -6.80
CA ARG A 266 10.01 0.56 -6.51
C ARG A 266 9.00 1.42 -7.25
#